data_AF-A0A1X7SUQ9-F1
#
_entry.id   AF-A0A1X7SUQ9-F1
#
_cell.length_a   1.000
_cell.length_b   1.000
_cell.length_c   1.000
_cell.angle_alpha   90.00
_cell.angle_beta   90.00
_cell.angle_gamma   90.00
#
_symmetry.space_group_name_H-M   'P 1'
#
loop_
_entity.id
_entity.type
_entity.pdbx_description
1 polymer ?
#
loop_
_entity_poly.entity_id
_entity_poly.type
_entity_poly.pdbx_seq_one_letter_code
_entity_poly.pdbx_strand_id
1 'polypeptide(L)' 'MTSQFSSESYEVYRSAGDFQWLHDVLQDNCPERAVPPLRTTISLDATVSEYQRFLSRLVAHKTLRTEQSFIVFLTGTIE' A
#
# COMPACT_ATOMS: atom_id res chain seq x y z
N MET A 1 -14.52 -15.99 -1.26
CA MET A 1 -13.06 -15.98 -1.50
C MET A 1 -12.45 -15.01 -0.52
N THR A 2 -11.98 -15.55 0.60
CA THR A 2 -11.32 -14.82 1.69
C THR A 2 -9.89 -14.52 1.29
N SER A 3 -9.50 -13.25 1.32
CA SER A 3 -8.13 -12.80 1.12
C SER A 3 -7.27 -13.44 2.21
N GLN A 4 -6.53 -14.49 1.88
CA GLN A 4 -5.69 -15.22 2.81
C GLN A 4 -4.33 -14.53 2.82
N PHE A 5 -4.24 -13.39 3.51
CA PHE A 5 -2.92 -12.92 3.93
C PHE A 5 -2.39 -13.99 4.91
N SER A 6 -1.22 -14.55 4.64
CA SER A 6 -0.53 -15.37 5.64
C SER A 6 -0.36 -14.52 6.89
N SER A 7 -0.61 -15.08 8.07
CA SER A 7 -0.33 -14.41 9.35
C SER A 7 1.17 -14.30 9.66
N GLU A 8 2.02 -14.63 8.67
CA GLU A 8 3.45 -14.35 8.66
C GLU A 8 3.72 -12.85 8.75
N SER A 9 4.67 -12.51 9.61
CA SER A 9 5.21 -11.17 9.72
C SER A 9 6.33 -10.98 8.70
N TYR A 10 6.16 -10.02 7.79
CA TYR A 10 7.21 -9.60 6.85
C TYR A 10 7.86 -8.31 7.36
N GLU A 11 9.18 -8.32 7.49
CA GLU A 11 9.94 -7.10 7.76
C GLU A 11 10.46 -6.53 6.42
N VAL A 12 9.84 -5.43 5.98
CA VAL A 12 10.20 -4.76 4.72
C VAL A 12 10.53 -3.29 4.97
N TYR A 13 11.55 -2.81 4.25
CA TYR A 13 11.96 -1.41 4.29
C TYR A 13 11.45 -0.71 3.04
N ARG A 14 10.63 0.34 3.22
CA ARG A 14 10.03 1.12 2.13
C ARG A 14 10.37 2.60 2.30
N SER A 15 10.93 3.16 1.23
CA SER A 15 11.21 4.58 1.10
C SER A 15 9.93 5.35 0.72
N ALA A 16 9.96 6.67 0.87
CA ALA A 16 8.89 7.55 0.39
C ALA A 16 8.60 7.36 -1.11
N GLY A 17 9.63 7.08 -1.91
CA GLY A 17 9.51 6.79 -3.33
C GLY A 17 8.74 5.50 -3.61
N ASP A 18 8.91 4.48 -2.77
CA ASP A 18 8.16 3.22 -2.91
C ASP A 18 6.66 3.41 -2.64
N PHE A 19 6.31 4.25 -1.66
CA PHE A 19 4.91 4.61 -1.41
C PHE A 19 4.28 5.38 -2.57
N GLN A 20 5.04 6.31 -3.18
CA GLN A 20 4.59 7.04 -4.35
C GLN A 20 4.41 6.09 -5.55
N TRP A 21 5.39 5.22 -5.80
CA TRP A 21 5.29 4.18 -6.83
C TRP A 21 4.06 3.30 -6.64
N LEU A 22 3.79 2.84 -5.41
CA LEU A 22 2.62 2.02 -5.11
C LEU A 22 1.31 2.78 -5.41
N HIS A 23 1.25 4.06 -5.04
CA HIS A 23 0.07 4.88 -5.34
C HIS A 23 -0.18 4.94 -6.85
N ASP A 24 0.85 5.25 -7.63
CA ASP A 24 0.72 5.47 -9.07
C ASP A 24 0.42 4.16 -9.81
N VAL A 25 1.08 3.06 -9.46
CA VAL A 25 0.82 1.75 -10.10
C VAL A 25 -0.59 1.24 -9.80
N LEU A 26 -1.12 1.51 -8.59
CA LEU A 26 -2.50 1.17 -8.25
C LEU A 26 -3.49 2.04 -9.03
N GLN A 27 -3.16 3.30 -9.26
CA GLN A 27 -4.02 4.23 -10.00
C GLN A 27 -4.07 3.86 -11.49
N ASP A 28 -2.95 3.43 -12.05
CA ASP A 28 -2.82 2.97 -13.44
C ASP A 28 -3.51 1.61 -13.66
N ASN A 29 -3.36 0.67 -12.73
CA ASN A 29 -3.98 -0.66 -12.83
C ASN A 29 -5.50 -0.62 -12.58
N CYS A 30 -5.96 0.30 -11.73
CA CYS A 30 -7.36 0.43 -11.34
C CYS A 30 -7.91 1.84 -11.64
N PRO A 31 -7.99 2.27 -12.92
CA PRO A 31 -8.33 3.65 -13.28
C PRO A 31 -9.76 4.06 -12.85
N GLU A 32 -10.67 3.11 -12.69
CA GLU A 32 -12.03 3.35 -12.22
C GLU A 32 -12.18 3.35 -10.69
N ARG A 33 -11.07 3.19 -9.96
CA ARG A 33 -11.05 3.18 -8.50
C ARG A 33 -10.21 4.34 -8.00
N ALA A 34 -10.74 5.03 -6.99
CA ALA A 34 -9.99 6.07 -6.32
C ALA A 34 -8.95 5.44 -5.39
N VAL A 35 -7.67 5.60 -5.71
CA VAL A 35 -6.59 5.26 -4.79
C VAL A 35 -6.59 6.27 -3.64
N PRO A 36 -6.47 5.84 -2.36
CA PRO A 36 -6.37 6.75 -1.23
C PRO A 36 -5.23 7.76 -1.42
N PRO A 37 -5.41 9.04 -1.08
CA PRO A 37 -4.37 10.04 -1.28
C PRO A 37 -3.18 9.77 -0.36
N LEU A 38 -1.97 9.85 -0.92
CA LEU A 38 -0.71 9.85 -0.19
C LEU A 38 -0.29 11.29 0.07
N ARG A 39 -0.43 11.77 1.31
CA ARG A 39 -0.06 13.16 1.63
C ARG A 39 1.42 13.28 1.95
N THR A 40 2.05 14.33 1.44
CA THR A 40 3.37 14.75 1.92
C THR A 40 3.21 15.54 3.21
N THR A 41 4.03 15.22 4.21
CA THR A 41 4.06 15.95 5.49
C THR A 41 5.49 16.39 5.79
N ILE A 42 5.63 17.44 6.62
CA ILE A 42 6.93 18.07 6.90
C ILE A 42 7.63 17.41 8.11
N SER A 43 6.88 16.69 8.95
CA SER A 43 7.39 16.02 10.15
C SER A 43 7.52 14.50 9.92
N LEU A 44 8.55 13.89 10.48
CA LEU A 44 8.78 12.44 10.41
C LEU A 44 7.62 11.65 11.05
N ASP A 45 7.17 12.05 12.23
CA ASP A 45 6.07 11.36 12.94
C ASP A 45 4.75 11.45 12.16
N ALA A 46 4.50 12.61 11.56
CA ALA A 46 3.34 12.83 10.69
C ALA A 46 3.44 11.99 9.41
N THR A 47 4.65 11.77 8.91
CA THR A 47 4.92 10.97 7.71
C THR A 47 4.64 9.49 7.97
N VAL A 48 5.13 8.94 9.09
CA VAL A 48 4.85 7.55 9.48
C VAL A 48 3.35 7.32 9.68
N SER A 49 2.68 8.26 10.37
CA SER A 49 1.23 8.20 10.59
C SER A 49 0.45 8.23 9.27
N GLU A 50 0.93 9.02 8.29
CA GLU A 50 0.31 9.10 6.96
C GLU A 50 0.48 7.79 6.18
N TYR A 51 1.66 7.16 6.23
CA TYR A 51 1.88 5.86 5.60
C TYR A 51 1.00 4.77 6.20
N GLN A 52 0.88 4.72 7.53
CA GLN A 52 -0.03 3.80 8.20
C GLN A 52 -1.49 4.03 7.77
N ARG A 53 -1.90 5.30 7.67
CA ARG A 53 -3.25 5.67 7.22
C ARG A 53 -3.51 5.25 5.77
N PHE A 54 -2.54 5.47 4.88
CA PHE A 54 -2.61 5.08 3.47
C PHE A 54 -2.77 3.55 3.34
N LEU A 55 -1.89 2.78 3.98
CA LEU A 55 -1.94 1.30 3.96
C LEU A 55 -3.25 0.76 4.55
N SER A 56 -3.71 1.32 5.67
CA SER A 56 -4.97 0.90 6.31
C SER A 56 -6.17 1.06 5.38
N ARG A 57 -6.19 2.14 4.58
CA ARG A 57 -7.24 2.37 3.58
C ARG A 57 -7.14 1.42 2.40
N LEU A 58 -5.93 1.09 1.96
CA LEU A 58 -5.72 0.09 0.90
C LEU A 58 -6.21 -1.29 1.32
N VAL A 59 -5.85 -1.75 2.53
CA VAL A 59 -6.29 -3.06 3.08
C VAL A 59 -7.82 -3.15 3.19
N ALA A 60 -8.49 -2.05 3.56
CA ALA A 60 -9.95 -2.00 3.64
C ALA A 60 -10.63 -2.03 2.25
N HIS A 61 -9.92 -1.68 1.18
CA HIS A 61 -10.47 -1.59 -0.16
C HIS A 61 -10.48 -2.96 -0.85
N LYS A 62 -11.66 -3.46 -1.25
CA LYS A 62 -11.86 -4.83 -1.76
C LYS A 62 -11.02 -5.19 -3.00
N THR A 63 -10.85 -4.25 -3.93
CA THR A 63 -10.07 -4.44 -5.18
C THR A 63 -8.58 -4.15 -4.96
N LEU A 64 -8.21 -2.93 -4.54
CA LEU A 64 -6.81 -2.55 -4.34
C LEU A 64 -6.03 -3.50 -3.42
N ARG A 65 -6.66 -4.07 -2.38
CA ARG A 65 -5.98 -5.02 -1.48
C ARG A 65 -5.57 -6.34 -2.13
N THR A 66 -6.17 -6.71 -3.26
CA THR A 66 -5.88 -7.94 -3.99
C THR A 66 -4.95 -7.71 -5.17
N GLU A 67 -4.52 -6.46 -5.40
CA GLU A 67 -3.57 -6.16 -6.46
C GLU A 67 -2.20 -6.75 -6.14
N GLN A 68 -1.58 -7.39 -7.12
CA GLN A 68 -0.28 -8.05 -6.95
C GLN A 68 0.79 -7.05 -6.50
N SER A 69 0.78 -5.82 -7.04
CA SER A 69 1.71 -4.75 -6.66
C SER A 69 1.61 -4.39 -5.18
N PHE A 70 0.39 -4.41 -4.60
CA PHE A 70 0.19 -4.17 -3.18
C PHE A 70 0.68 -5.33 -2.32
N ILE A 71 0.44 -6.57 -2.74
CA ILE A 71 0.92 -7.76 -2.03
C ILE A 71 2.46 -7.76 -2.01
N VAL A 72 3.11 -7.59 -3.16
CA VAL A 72 4.58 -7.50 -3.29
C VAL A 72 5.14 -6.34 -2.47
N PHE A 73 4.43 -5.21 -2.42
CA PHE A 73 4.84 -4.09 -1.58
C PHE A 73 4.88 -4.47 -0.09
N LEU A 74 3.90 -5.24 0.40
CA LEU A 74 3.83 -5.67 1.80
C LEU A 74 4.82 -6.79 2.15
N THR A 75 5.01 -7.77 1.26
CA THR A 75 5.81 -8.98 1.57
C THR A 75 7.27 -8.85 1.14
N GLY A 76 7.56 -7.99 0.15
CA GLY A 76 8.88 -7.92 -0.47
C GLY A 76 9.18 -9.10 -1.41
N THR A 77 8.23 -10.00 -1.62
CA THR A 77 8.37 -11.21 -2.43
C THR A 77 7.35 -11.20 -3.56
N ILE A 78 7.78 -11.70 -4.73
CA ILE A 78 6.88 -12.05 -5.84
C ILE A 78 6.67 -13.55 -5.69
N GLU A 79 5.62 -13.95 -4.98
CA GLU A 79 5.16 -15.35 -4.94
C GLU A 79 4.35 -15.70 -6.18
#